data_AF-A0A350PM01-F1
#
_entry.id   AF-A0A350PM01-F1
#
_cell.length_a   1.000
_cell.length_b   1.000
_cell.length_c   1.000
_cell.angle_alpha   90.00
_cell.angle_beta   90.00
_cell.angle_gamma   90.00
#
_symmetry.space_group_name_H-M   'P 1'
#
loop_
_entity.id
_entity.type
_entity.pdbx_description
1 polymer ?
#
loop_
_entity_poly.entity_id
_entity_poly.type
_entity_poly.pdbx_seq_one_letter_code
_entity_poly.pdbx_strand_id
1 'polypeptide(L)'
;MNAEEVVFDEKRAFSQQFDTHYIVDLSVTYRTNKENYSTLWALQVKNLLGAKDPRFDYNFKTEKVDLIKEGLVLPLLSWKIEF
;
A
#
# COMPACT_ATOMS: atom_id res chain seq x y z
N MET A 1 29.64 3.43 -10.66
CA MET A 1 28.81 2.47 -9.92
C MET A 1 28.13 1.61 -10.97
N ASN A 2 28.39 0.31 -11.01
CA ASN A 2 27.66 -0.59 -11.90
C ASN A 2 26.24 -0.73 -11.32
N ALA A 3 25.22 -0.34 -12.09
CA ALA A 3 23.84 -0.59 -11.72
C ALA A 3 23.49 -2.00 -12.22
N GLU A 4 23.33 -2.95 -11.30
CA GLU A 4 22.82 -4.28 -11.61
C GLU A 4 21.29 -4.22 -11.43
N GLU A 5 20.57 -4.58 -12.49
CA GLU A 5 19.12 -4.43 -12.60
C GLU A 5 18.46 -5.76 -13.01
N VAL A 6 17.24 -5.99 -12.53
CA VAL A 6 16.42 -7.14 -12.93
C VAL A 6 15.94 -6.93 -14.37
N VAL A 7 16.36 -7.80 -15.30
CA VAL A 7 15.92 -7.77 -16.70
C VAL A 7 14.89 -8.87 -16.94
N PHE A 8 13.71 -8.48 -17.44
CA PHE A 8 12.62 -9.41 -17.75
C PHE A 8 12.68 -9.91 -19.20
N ASP A 9 12.21 -11.14 -19.43
CA ASP A 9 12.08 -11.71 -20.78
C ASP A 9 10.78 -11.22 -21.44
N GLU A 10 10.87 -10.07 -22.09
CA GLU A 10 9.72 -9.42 -22.75
C GLU A 10 9.16 -10.21 -23.95
N LYS A 11 9.89 -11.22 -24.48
CA LYS A 11 9.35 -12.09 -25.53
C LYS A 11 8.25 -13.02 -25.01
N ARG A 12 8.19 -13.21 -23.69
CA ARG A 12 7.19 -14.03 -22.98
C ARG A 12 6.56 -13.24 -21.84
N ALA A 13 6.21 -11.98 -22.11
CA ALA A 13 5.49 -11.13 -21.18
C ALA A 13 4.23 -11.86 -20.66
N PHE A 14 3.94 -11.69 -19.37
CA PHE A 14 2.80 -12.29 -18.65
C PHE A 14 2.75 -13.82 -18.59
N SER A 15 3.80 -14.53 -19.04
CA SER A 15 3.90 -15.99 -18.86
C SER A 15 4.05 -16.42 -17.40
N GLN A 16 4.57 -15.52 -16.56
CA GLN A 16 4.55 -15.61 -15.11
C GLN A 16 3.74 -14.43 -14.58
N GLN A 17 2.85 -14.70 -13.63
CA GLN A 17 1.99 -13.70 -13.00
C GLN A 17 2.04 -13.91 -11.50
N PHE A 18 1.94 -12.82 -10.75
CA PHE A 18 1.74 -12.92 -9.31
C PHE A 18 0.33 -13.38 -9.01
N ASP A 19 0.16 -14.01 -7.85
CA ASP A 19 -1.14 -14.41 -7.35
C ASP A 19 -2.07 -13.19 -7.23
N THR A 20 -3.38 -13.45 -7.17
CA THR A 20 -4.35 -12.38 -6.92
C THR A 20 -4.15 -11.81 -5.51
N HIS A 21 -4.02 -10.49 -5.40
CA HIS A 21 -3.90 -9.79 -4.13
C HIS A 21 -5.19 -9.05 -3.79
N TYR A 22 -5.66 -9.21 -2.56
CA TYR A 22 -6.84 -8.51 -2.05
C TYR A 22 -6.39 -7.35 -1.16
N ILE A 23 -6.76 -6.14 -1.54
CA ILE A 23 -6.51 -4.92 -0.76
C ILE A 23 -7.86 -4.38 -0.32
N VAL A 24 -8.02 -4.17 0.99
CA VAL A 24 -9.22 -3.60 1.58
C VAL A 24 -8.85 -2.29 2.25
N ASP A 25 -9.53 -1.21 1.87
CA ASP A 25 -9.43 0.08 2.55
C ASP A 25 -10.70 0.29 3.37
N LEU A 26 -10.54 0.78 4.61
CA LEU A 26 -11.64 1.12 5.51
C LEU A 26 -11.64 2.62 5.76
N SER A 27 -12.83 3.23 5.78
CA SER A 27 -13.02 4.63 6.17
C SER A 27 -14.28 4.77 7.01
N VAL A 28 -14.14 5.40 8.18
CA VAL A 28 -15.23 5.72 9.09
C VAL A 28 -15.21 7.21 9.36
N THR A 29 -16.34 7.88 9.16
CA THR A 29 -16.50 9.31 9.43
C THR A 29 -17.62 9.53 10.44
N TYR A 30 -17.38 10.41 11.41
CA TYR A 30 -18.36 10.74 12.45
C TYR A 30 -18.50 12.26 12.59
N ARG A 31 -19.73 12.76 12.42
CA ARG A 31 -20.06 14.19 12.53
C ARG A 31 -20.92 14.44 13.76
N THR A 32 -20.59 15.48 14.53
CA THR A 32 -21.45 15.99 15.61
C THR A 32 -21.79 17.45 15.33
N ASN A 33 -23.07 17.79 15.33
CA ASN A 33 -23.56 19.15 15.10
C ASN A 33 -23.94 19.83 16.41
N LYS A 34 -23.54 21.08 16.58
CA LYS A 34 -23.92 21.99 17.67
C LYS A 34 -24.48 23.28 17.07
N GLU A 35 -25.10 24.10 17.90
CA GLU A 35 -25.76 25.35 17.48
C GLU A 35 -24.83 26.31 16.72
N ASN A 36 -23.56 26.39 17.14
CA ASN A 36 -22.59 27.37 16.61
C ASN A 36 -21.37 26.74 15.92
N TYR A 37 -21.31 25.40 15.83
CA TYR A 37 -20.21 24.69 15.18
C TYR A 37 -20.57 23.24 14.89
N SER A 38 -19.85 22.62 13.96
CA SER A 38 -19.86 21.17 13.73
C SER A 38 -18.47 20.59 13.92
N THR A 39 -18.38 19.36 14.40
CA THR A 39 -17.12 18.59 14.42
C THR A 39 -17.22 17.38 13.51
N LEU A 40 -16.13 17.07 12.81
CA LEU A 40 -16.00 15.92 11.94
C LEU A 40 -14.73 15.16 12.32
N TRP A 41 -14.87 13.87 12.59
CA TRP A 41 -13.78 12.93 12.78
C TRP A 41 -13.75 11.97 11.60
N ALA A 42 -12.57 11.63 11.09
CA ALA A 42 -12.41 10.60 10.09
C ALA A 42 -11.24 9.68 10.45
N LEU A 43 -11.51 8.38 10.50
CA LEU A 43 -10.52 7.33 10.59
C LEU A 43 -10.46 6.59 9.26
N GLN A 44 -9.29 6.54 8.65
CA GLN A 44 -9.02 5.79 7.43
C GLN A 44 -7.93 4.77 7.72
N VAL A 45 -8.10 3.55 7.23
CA VAL A 45 -7.08 2.50 7.31
C VAL A 45 -6.92 1.95 5.91
N LYS A 46 -5.76 2.22 5.31
CA LYS A 46 -5.41 1.65 4.00
C LYS A 46 -4.72 0.31 4.17
N ASN A 47 -4.99 -0.59 3.22
CA ASN A 47 -4.46 -1.94 3.21
C ASN A 47 -4.75 -2.65 4.55
N LEU A 48 -6.01 -2.66 4.98
CA LEU A 48 -6.48 -3.25 6.23
C LEU A 48 -6.06 -4.72 6.40
N LEU A 49 -5.97 -5.46 5.30
CA LEU A 49 -5.54 -6.86 5.30
C LEU A 49 -4.01 -7.02 5.40
N GLY A 50 -3.24 -5.94 5.34
CA GLY A 50 -1.77 -5.98 5.34
C GLY A 50 -1.21 -6.74 4.13
N ALA A 51 -1.87 -6.67 2.98
CA ALA A 51 -1.40 -7.28 1.76
C ALA A 51 0.00 -6.77 1.41
N LYS A 52 0.85 -7.69 0.96
CA LYS A 52 2.21 -7.38 0.53
C LYS A 52 2.31 -7.55 -0.97
N ASP A 53 2.84 -6.53 -1.64
CA ASP A 53 3.11 -6.51 -3.06
C ASP A 53 4.42 -7.27 -3.33
N PRO A 54 4.38 -8.38 -4.10
CA PRO A 54 5.56 -9.12 -4.49
C PRO A 54 6.30 -8.41 -5.63
N ARG A 55 7.61 -8.28 -5.51
CA ARG A 55 8.49 -7.71 -6.54
C ARG A 55 9.78 -8.49 -6.63
N PHE A 56 10.32 -8.64 -7.84
CA PHE A 56 11.69 -9.12 -8.01
C PHE A 56 12.68 -7.97 -7.83
N ASP A 57 13.69 -8.18 -6.99
CA ASP A 57 14.76 -7.22 -6.76
C ASP A 57 16.12 -7.91 -6.75
N TYR A 58 17.17 -7.16 -7.07
CA TYR A 58 18.52 -7.71 -7.12
C TYR A 58 19.24 -7.56 -5.77
N ASN A 59 19.68 -8.67 -5.21
CA ASN A 59 20.36 -8.71 -3.93
C ASN A 59 21.89 -8.65 -4.12
N PHE A 60 22.47 -7.48 -3.88
CA PHE A 60 23.91 -7.23 -3.98
C PHE A 60 24.80 -8.06 -3.04
N LYS A 61 24.24 -8.71 -2.01
CA LYS A 61 25.02 -9.58 -1.11
C LYS A 61 25.10 -11.01 -1.61
N THR A 62 24.04 -11.50 -2.25
CA THR A 62 23.94 -12.89 -2.74
C THR A 62 24.15 -13.00 -4.24
N GLU A 63 24.23 -11.87 -4.95
CA GLU A 63 24.38 -11.75 -6.41
C GLU A 63 23.25 -12.48 -7.16
N LYS A 64 22.02 -12.38 -6.62
CA LYS A 64 20.84 -13.10 -7.12
C LYS A 64 19.62 -12.20 -7.15
N VAL A 65 18.69 -12.53 -8.05
CA VAL A 65 17.34 -11.95 -8.05
C VAL A 65 16.50 -12.67 -7.00
N ASP A 66 16.02 -11.91 -6.02
CA ASP A 66 15.17 -12.38 -4.94
C ASP A 66 13.74 -11.85 -5.11
N LEU A 67 12.75 -12.63 -4.65
CA LEU A 67 11.37 -12.16 -4.55
C LEU A 67 11.18 -11.48 -3.19
N ILE A 68 11.07 -10.16 -3.20
CA ILE A 68 10.73 -9.36 -2.03
C ILE A 68 9.22 -9.14 -1.94
N LYS A 69 8.71 -8.95 -0.72
CA LYS A 69 7.28 -8.70 -0.47
C LYS A 69 7.14 -7.50 0.46
N GLU A 70 6.62 -6.40 -0.05
CA GLU A 70 6.51 -5.14 0.67
C GLU A 70 5.07 -4.70 0.82
N GLY A 71 4.71 -4.17 1.98
CA GLY A 71 3.35 -3.71 2.23
C GLY A 71 3.19 -3.36 3.69
N LEU A 72 2.48 -2.26 3.94
CA LEU A 72 2.19 -1.79 5.28
C LEU A 72 0.72 -1.40 5.39
N VAL A 73 0.19 -1.54 6.60
CA VAL A 73 -1.12 -1.01 6.98
C VAL A 73 -0.92 0.47 7.33
N LEU A 74 -1.68 1.36 6.68
CA LEU A 74 -1.53 2.80 6.90
C LEU A 74 -2.78 3.39 7.58
N PRO A 75 -2.73 3.65 8.90
CA PRO A 75 -3.79 4.35 9.60
C PRO A 75 -3.64 5.87 9.45
N LEU A 76 -4.76 6.57 9.26
CA LEU A 76 -4.86 8.01 9.22
C LEU A 76 -6.09 8.46 10.03
N LEU A 77 -5.86 9.32 11.03
CA LEU A 77 -6.91 9.96 11.80
C LEU A 77 -6.90 11.46 11.49
N SER A 78 -8.06 12.02 11.17
CA SER A 78 -8.24 13.45 10.99
C SER A 78 -9.43 13.98 11.77
N TRP A 79 -9.34 15.26 12.08
CA TRP A 79 -10.36 16.02 12.82
C TRP A 79 -10.51 17.40 12.20
N LYS A 80 -11.76 17.85 12.07
CA LYS A 80 -12.13 19.15 11.52
C LYS A 80 -13.23 19.79 12.37
N ILE A 81 -13.16 21.10 12.54
CA ILE A 81 -14.24 21.94 13.07
C ILE A 81 -14.76 22.84 11.94
N GLU A 82 -16.06 23.02 11.86
CA GLU A 82 -16.76 23.96 10.95
C GLU A 82 -17.56 24.95 11.81
N PHE A 83 -17.56 26.24 11.45
CA PHE A 83 -18.28 27.32 12.14
C PHE A 83 -19.44 27.82 11.30
#